data_AF-A0A6A8MQM7-F1
#
_entry.id   AF-A0A6A8MQM7-F1
#
_cell.length_a   1.000
_cell.length_b   1.000
_cell.length_c   1.000
_cell.angle_alpha   90.00
_cell.angle_beta   90.00
_cell.angle_gamma   90.00
#
_symmetry.space_group_name_H-M   'P 1'
#
loop_
_entity.id
_entity.type
_entity.pdbx_description
1 polymer ?
#
loop_
_entity_poly.entity_id
_entity_poly.type
_entity_poly.pdbx_seq_one_letter_code
_entity_poly.pdbx_strand_id
1 'polypeptide(L)'
;MLNATPVKIDQAFANPNQVRAMVLRHAPYWPVMRYFANATEEAAQNGAKKISSSLFSKPMMVMPVFRGDWAYDEPKVDGAQELLYDEQLIAAAKQVFNAEVVVPHIVFVNLTTPMPSQAVGHVDIPAFRGIDRTQYPTWLLQMMGQSGLFEDVRVRIATSVAWLYHGENGGFSWWPDGPDGPRLVHDQNIDNTAIVGDNDFMFHRVEQVGADDEPTARNLTLESLLHPADDSAPDQDWVITDEGKELYRVPFEKVRVSISWKARVFSNPEEQR
;
A
#
# COMPACT_ATOMS: atom_id res chain seq x y z
N MET A 1 23.32 6.94 -5.03
CA MET A 1 22.29 5.93 -4.72
C MET A 1 22.57 4.72 -5.58
N LEU A 2 22.75 3.53 -4.99
CA LEU A 2 22.62 2.29 -5.76
C LEU A 2 21.12 2.13 -6.02
N ASN A 3 20.69 2.25 -7.27
CA ASN A 3 19.28 2.05 -7.62
C ASN A 3 18.92 0.58 -7.34
N ALA A 4 18.22 0.35 -6.23
CA ALA A 4 17.61 -0.93 -5.90
C ALA A 4 16.66 -1.30 -7.04
N THR A 5 17.05 -2.27 -7.86
CA THR A 5 16.23 -2.68 -9.02
C THR A 5 15.05 -3.49 -8.51
N PRO A 6 13.80 -3.08 -8.77
CA PRO A 6 12.64 -3.82 -8.30
C PRO A 6 12.60 -5.24 -8.89
N VAL A 7 12.15 -6.20 -8.07
CA VAL A 7 12.01 -7.61 -8.45
C VAL A 7 10.54 -7.95 -8.55
N LYS A 8 10.15 -8.61 -9.64
CA LYS A 8 8.82 -9.21 -9.79
C LYS A 8 8.84 -10.64 -9.26
N ILE A 9 7.76 -11.01 -8.57
CA ILE A 9 7.45 -12.37 -8.16
C ILE A 9 6.17 -12.79 -8.88
N ASP A 10 6.23 -13.88 -9.66
CA ASP A 10 5.07 -14.35 -10.43
C ASP A 10 4.09 -15.20 -9.60
N GLN A 11 4.54 -15.76 -8.48
CA GLN A 11 3.69 -16.47 -7.52
C GLN A 11 4.01 -15.98 -6.11
N ALA A 12 3.33 -14.91 -5.68
CA ALA A 12 3.56 -14.21 -4.42
C ALA A 12 3.20 -15.05 -3.19
N PHE A 13 2.16 -15.89 -3.31
CA PHE A 13 1.73 -16.75 -2.24
C PHE A 13 1.67 -18.21 -2.71
N ALA A 14 2.20 -19.10 -1.87
CA ALA A 14 2.05 -20.54 -2.05
C ALA A 14 0.57 -20.97 -2.00
N ASN A 15 -0.22 -20.31 -1.13
CA ASN A 15 -1.65 -20.56 -0.97
C ASN A 15 -2.46 -19.24 -1.02
N PRO A 16 -2.75 -18.70 -2.21
CA PRO A 16 -3.50 -17.44 -2.33
C PRO A 16 -4.93 -17.53 -1.78
N ASN A 17 -5.52 -18.72 -1.70
CA ASN A 17 -6.84 -18.93 -1.12
C ASN A 17 -6.85 -18.74 0.40
N GLN A 18 -5.76 -19.11 1.08
CA GLN A 18 -5.60 -18.83 2.52
C GLN A 18 -5.50 -17.33 2.78
N VAL A 19 -4.77 -16.60 1.95
CA VAL A 19 -4.67 -15.13 2.06
C VAL A 19 -6.02 -14.47 1.76
N ARG A 20 -6.74 -14.91 0.72
CA ARG A 20 -8.13 -14.50 0.46
C ARG A 20 -9.01 -14.76 1.69
N ALA A 21 -8.95 -15.95 2.29
CA ALA A 21 -9.73 -16.27 3.48
C ALA A 21 -9.38 -15.37 4.70
N MET A 22 -8.14 -14.90 4.82
CA MET A 22 -7.77 -13.90 5.82
C MET A 22 -8.43 -12.54 5.54
N VAL A 23 -8.49 -12.11 4.28
CA VAL A 23 -9.20 -10.88 3.89
C VAL A 23 -10.67 -10.95 4.27
N LEU A 24 -11.31 -12.08 4.00
CA LEU A 24 -12.72 -12.28 4.33
C LEU A 24 -12.96 -12.27 5.85
N ARG A 25 -12.10 -12.94 6.61
CA ARG A 25 -12.23 -13.10 8.07
C ARG A 25 -12.02 -11.81 8.85
N HIS A 26 -11.13 -10.94 8.38
CA HIS A 26 -10.68 -9.76 9.11
C HIS A 26 -11.38 -8.47 8.67
N ALA A 27 -12.48 -8.58 7.92
CA ALA A 27 -13.42 -7.49 7.72
C ALA A 27 -14.09 -7.08 9.07
N PRO A 28 -14.57 -5.83 9.21
CA PRO A 28 -14.63 -4.77 8.22
C PRO A 28 -13.31 -3.98 8.10
N TYR A 29 -13.18 -3.23 7.00
CA TYR A 29 -12.03 -2.36 6.73
C TYR A 29 -12.41 -0.87 6.71
N TRP A 30 -11.45 -0.02 7.07
CA TRP A 30 -11.64 1.42 7.21
C TRP A 30 -10.94 2.21 6.12
N PRO A 31 -11.36 3.44 5.78
CA PRO A 31 -10.75 4.21 4.71
C PRO A 31 -9.29 4.56 5.04
N VAL A 32 -8.39 4.45 4.06
CA VAL A 32 -6.97 4.84 4.18
C VAL A 32 -6.82 6.30 4.57
N MET A 33 -7.83 7.14 4.31
CA MET A 33 -7.82 8.53 4.74
C MET A 33 -7.76 8.73 6.25
N ARG A 34 -8.04 7.71 7.07
CA ARG A 34 -7.84 7.76 8.54
C ARG A 34 -6.37 7.90 8.96
N TYR A 35 -5.43 7.60 8.07
CA TYR A 35 -4.00 7.66 8.37
C TYR A 35 -3.38 9.05 8.13
N PHE A 36 -4.19 10.03 7.70
CA PHE A 36 -3.76 11.41 7.54
C PHE A 36 -4.45 12.31 8.56
N ALA A 37 -3.71 13.23 9.18
CA ALA A 37 -4.30 14.20 10.10
C ALA A 37 -5.17 15.23 9.39
N ASN A 38 -4.85 15.58 8.14
CA ASN A 38 -5.57 16.56 7.33
C ASN A 38 -5.16 16.51 5.83
N ALA A 39 -5.85 17.28 5.00
CA ALA A 39 -5.61 17.36 3.55
C ALA A 39 -4.22 17.87 3.18
N THR A 40 -3.56 18.65 4.04
CA THR A 40 -2.18 19.11 3.78
C THR A 40 -1.20 17.96 3.90
N GLU A 41 -1.38 17.08 4.89
CA GLU A 41 -0.55 15.89 5.07
C GLU A 41 -0.75 14.90 3.92
N GLU A 42 -2.00 14.69 3.49
CA GLU A 42 -2.31 13.88 2.30
C GLU A 42 -1.69 14.46 1.02
N ALA A 43 -1.79 15.77 0.80
CA ALA A 43 -1.19 16.42 -0.37
C ALA A 43 0.35 16.37 -0.36
N ALA A 44 0.96 16.45 0.82
CA ALA A 44 2.42 16.29 0.97
C ALA A 44 2.85 14.87 0.61
N GLN A 45 2.06 13.86 0.97
CA GLN A 45 2.31 12.48 0.61
C GLN A 45 2.19 12.24 -0.91
N ASN A 46 1.16 12.80 -1.53
CA ASN A 46 0.86 12.60 -2.95
C ASN A 46 1.68 13.49 -3.90
N GLY A 47 2.76 14.10 -3.42
CA GLY A 47 3.72 14.83 -4.26
C GLY A 47 3.11 16.07 -4.96
N ALA A 48 2.13 16.74 -4.35
CA ALA A 48 1.45 17.87 -4.96
C ALA A 48 2.43 19.04 -5.23
N LYS A 49 2.79 19.26 -6.50
CA LYS A 49 3.71 20.33 -6.95
C LYS A 49 3.19 21.76 -6.67
N LYS A 50 1.88 21.93 -6.45
CA LYS A 50 1.24 23.19 -6.05
C LYS A 50 0.11 22.92 -5.07
N ILE A 51 0.25 23.40 -3.84
CA ILE A 51 -0.85 23.45 -2.88
C ILE A 51 -1.57 24.79 -3.09
N SER A 52 -2.79 24.75 -3.62
CA SER A 52 -3.65 25.94 -3.67
C SER A 52 -3.94 26.41 -2.24
N SER A 53 -3.98 27.72 -1.98
CA SER A 53 -4.44 28.25 -0.69
C SER A 53 -5.87 27.81 -0.34
N SER A 54 -6.66 27.37 -1.32
CA SER A 54 -7.97 26.77 -1.09
C SER A 54 -7.94 25.34 -0.53
N LEU A 55 -6.78 24.66 -0.48
CA LEU A 55 -6.69 23.32 0.11
C LEU A 55 -6.83 23.38 1.64
N PHE A 56 -6.39 24.48 2.26
CA PHE A 56 -6.47 24.67 3.72
C PHE A 56 -7.90 24.70 4.27
N SER A 57 -8.90 24.93 3.41
CA SER A 57 -10.31 25.03 3.79
C SER A 57 -11.19 23.91 3.24
N LYS A 58 -10.63 22.94 2.49
CA LYS A 58 -11.40 21.83 1.91
C LYS A 58 -11.36 20.60 2.83
N PRO A 59 -12.51 19.93 3.07
CA PRO A 59 -12.51 18.63 3.73
C PRO A 59 -11.73 17.61 2.87
N MET A 60 -11.07 16.66 3.53
CA MET A 60 -10.37 15.56 2.84
C MET A 60 -11.36 14.78 1.99
N MET A 61 -11.00 14.53 0.74
CA MET A 61 -11.76 13.63 -0.13
C MET A 61 -11.46 12.19 0.26
N VAL A 62 -12.49 11.43 0.63
CA VAL A 62 -12.34 10.02 0.98
C VAL A 62 -12.50 9.17 -0.28
N MET A 63 -11.39 8.58 -0.73
CA MET A 63 -11.34 7.65 -1.85
C MET A 63 -11.73 6.23 -1.38
N PRO A 64 -12.26 5.36 -2.27
CA PRO A 64 -12.71 4.02 -1.93
C PRO A 64 -11.54 3.02 -1.79
N VAL A 65 -10.54 3.40 -1.00
CA VAL A 65 -9.41 2.57 -0.62
C VAL A 65 -9.49 2.34 0.88
N PHE A 66 -9.67 1.10 1.28
CA PHE A 66 -9.83 0.67 2.67
C PHE A 66 -8.61 -0.12 3.13
N ARG A 67 -8.32 -0.15 4.42
CA ARG A 67 -7.12 -0.78 4.99
C ARG A 67 -7.40 -1.55 6.28
N GLY A 68 -6.62 -2.62 6.46
CA GLY A 68 -6.43 -3.30 7.74
C GLY A 68 -4.94 -3.49 8.03
N ASP A 69 -4.53 -3.17 9.26
CA ASP A 69 -3.16 -3.39 9.74
C ASP A 69 -3.04 -4.78 10.36
N TRP A 70 -2.28 -5.67 9.72
CA TRP A 70 -2.17 -7.08 10.11
C TRP A 70 -0.91 -7.39 10.91
N ALA A 71 0.15 -6.60 10.77
CA ALA A 71 1.34 -6.68 11.60
C ALA A 71 2.04 -5.33 11.75
N TYR A 72 2.59 -5.07 12.93
CA TYR A 72 3.55 -3.99 13.21
C TYR A 72 4.52 -4.48 14.28
N ASP A 73 5.75 -4.81 13.89
CA ASP A 73 6.78 -5.60 14.59
C ASP A 73 6.33 -6.99 15.05
N GLU A 74 5.05 -7.15 15.41
CA GLU A 74 4.39 -8.39 15.77
C GLU A 74 3.08 -8.59 14.96
N PRO A 75 2.65 -9.84 14.74
CA PRO A 75 1.34 -10.15 14.18
C PRO A 75 0.20 -9.60 15.04
N LYS A 76 -0.77 -8.91 14.41
CA LYS A 76 -1.95 -8.32 15.08
C LYS A 76 -3.23 -9.12 14.85
N VAL A 77 -3.24 -10.00 13.86
CA VAL A 77 -4.39 -10.84 13.50
C VAL A 77 -3.94 -12.27 13.18
N ASP A 78 -4.85 -13.23 13.34
CA ASP A 78 -4.60 -14.63 13.02
C ASP A 78 -4.18 -14.80 11.55
N GLY A 79 -3.09 -15.55 11.34
CA GLY A 79 -2.48 -15.80 10.02
C GLY A 79 -1.44 -14.77 9.58
N ALA A 80 -1.38 -13.58 10.19
CA ALA A 80 -0.43 -12.54 9.77
C ALA A 80 1.03 -12.93 9.98
N GLN A 81 1.32 -13.87 10.89
CA GLN A 81 2.68 -14.38 11.11
C GLN A 81 3.28 -15.03 9.85
N GLU A 82 2.49 -15.80 9.11
CA GLU A 82 2.95 -16.48 7.89
C GLU A 82 3.32 -15.47 6.80
N LEU A 83 2.52 -14.39 6.68
CA LEU A 83 2.81 -13.29 5.75
C LEU A 83 4.00 -12.44 6.21
N LEU A 84 4.13 -12.18 7.51
CA LEU A 84 5.20 -11.36 8.06
C LEU A 84 6.57 -12.02 7.86
N TYR A 85 6.66 -13.34 8.03
CA TYR A 85 7.92 -14.09 7.90
C TYR A 85 8.01 -14.89 6.60
N ASP A 86 7.34 -14.45 5.53
CA ASP A 86 7.40 -15.09 4.23
C ASP A 86 8.84 -15.10 3.68
N GLU A 87 9.40 -16.30 3.50
CA GLU A 87 10.78 -16.50 3.08
C GLU A 87 11.07 -16.01 1.66
N GLN A 88 10.07 -16.03 0.77
CA GLN A 88 10.21 -15.57 -0.61
C GLN A 88 10.32 -14.04 -0.64
N LEU A 89 9.51 -13.34 0.14
CA LEU A 89 9.60 -11.88 0.29
C LEU A 89 10.92 -11.45 0.93
N ILE A 90 11.38 -12.19 1.95
CA ILE A 90 12.69 -11.96 2.57
C ILE A 90 13.83 -12.14 1.56
N ALA A 91 13.79 -13.22 0.77
CA ALA A 91 14.81 -13.48 -0.26
C ALA A 91 14.82 -12.39 -1.35
N ALA A 92 13.64 -11.95 -1.81
CA ALA A 92 13.52 -10.87 -2.77
C ALA A 92 14.06 -9.54 -2.21
N ALA A 93 13.78 -9.22 -0.93
CA ALA A 93 14.34 -8.04 -0.27
C ALA A 93 15.88 -8.08 -0.21
N LYS A 94 16.46 -9.26 0.08
CA LYS A 94 17.92 -9.45 0.02
C LYS A 94 18.48 -9.17 -1.36
N GLN A 95 17.81 -9.66 -2.42
CA GLN A 95 18.22 -9.42 -3.80
C GLN A 95 18.16 -7.93 -4.17
N VAL A 96 17.04 -7.26 -3.87
CA VAL A 96 16.81 -5.85 -4.23
C VAL A 96 17.86 -4.93 -3.60
N PHE A 97 18.25 -5.20 -2.34
CA PHE A 97 19.15 -4.33 -1.57
C PHE A 97 20.58 -4.85 -1.40
N ASN A 98 20.89 -6.03 -1.96
CA ASN A 98 22.13 -6.77 -1.66
C ASN A 98 22.39 -6.86 -0.14
N ALA A 99 21.34 -7.22 0.61
CA ALA A 99 21.33 -7.19 2.08
C ALA A 99 21.67 -8.56 2.67
N GLU A 100 22.42 -8.57 3.78
CA GLU A 100 22.65 -9.79 4.57
C GLU A 100 21.52 -10.02 5.58
N VAL A 101 21.02 -8.93 6.17
CA VAL A 101 20.00 -8.96 7.22
C VAL A 101 18.73 -8.27 6.74
N VAL A 102 17.60 -8.96 6.92
CA VAL A 102 16.26 -8.47 6.61
C VAL A 102 15.40 -8.71 7.85
N VAL A 103 14.77 -7.65 8.36
CA VAL A 103 13.93 -7.67 9.55
C VAL A 103 12.51 -7.25 9.14
N PRO A 104 11.62 -8.22 8.87
CA PRO A 104 10.21 -7.93 8.57
C PRO A 104 9.55 -7.23 9.76
N HIS A 105 8.72 -6.22 9.49
CA HIS A 105 8.04 -5.52 10.57
C HIS A 105 6.63 -5.04 10.24
N ILE A 106 6.20 -4.90 8.99
CA ILE A 106 4.83 -4.45 8.69
C ILE A 106 4.17 -5.37 7.70
N VAL A 107 2.90 -5.70 7.96
CA VAL A 107 1.97 -6.24 6.97
C VAL A 107 0.67 -5.46 7.08
N PHE A 108 0.18 -4.91 5.98
CA PHE A 108 -1.17 -4.36 5.88
C PHE A 108 -1.81 -4.76 4.57
N VAL A 109 -3.14 -4.77 4.55
CA VAL A 109 -3.94 -4.99 3.35
C VAL A 109 -4.61 -3.69 2.94
N ASN A 110 -4.60 -3.36 1.66
CA ASN A 110 -5.55 -2.41 1.09
C ASN A 110 -6.59 -3.15 0.25
N LEU A 111 -7.84 -2.72 0.34
CA LEU A 111 -8.94 -3.14 -0.52
C LEU A 111 -9.41 -1.91 -1.30
N THR A 112 -9.34 -1.98 -2.62
CA THR A 112 -9.75 -0.89 -3.51
C THR A 112 -10.95 -1.34 -4.33
N THR A 113 -12.09 -0.68 -4.17
CA THR A 113 -13.23 -0.89 -5.06
C THR A 113 -13.02 -0.09 -6.36
N PRO A 114 -13.83 -0.31 -7.42
CA PRO A 114 -13.66 0.40 -8.68
C PRO A 114 -13.54 1.91 -8.52
N MET A 115 -12.48 2.48 -9.10
CA MET A 115 -12.15 3.90 -9.04
C MET A 115 -11.17 4.30 -10.15
N PRO A 116 -11.18 5.57 -10.59
CA PRO A 116 -10.21 6.07 -11.56
C PRO A 116 -8.78 6.01 -11.01
N SER A 117 -7.79 6.00 -11.92
CA SER A 117 -6.38 6.06 -11.55
C SER A 117 -6.07 7.28 -10.68
N GLN A 118 -5.13 7.12 -9.75
CA GLN A 118 -4.57 8.26 -9.03
C GLN A 118 -3.82 9.17 -10.02
N ALA A 119 -4.09 10.47 -9.97
CA ALA A 119 -3.54 11.43 -10.92
C ALA A 119 -2.03 11.64 -10.78
N VAL A 120 -1.49 11.49 -9.56
CA VAL A 120 -0.08 11.73 -9.22
C VAL A 120 0.45 10.50 -8.49
N GLY A 121 1.68 10.09 -8.84
CA GLY A 121 2.40 9.06 -8.10
C GLY A 121 3.08 9.61 -6.85
N HIS A 122 3.39 8.73 -5.91
CA HIS A 122 4.07 9.07 -4.67
C HIS A 122 5.21 8.11 -4.38
N VAL A 123 5.98 8.44 -3.35
CA VAL A 123 6.83 7.49 -2.64
C VAL A 123 6.25 7.23 -1.26
N ASP A 124 6.56 6.08 -0.68
CA ASP A 124 6.18 5.76 0.69
C ASP A 124 6.91 6.64 1.71
N ILE A 125 6.48 6.56 2.97
CA ILE A 125 7.09 7.31 4.07
C ILE A 125 8.44 6.70 4.47
N PRO A 126 9.57 7.41 4.28
CA PRO A 126 10.87 6.92 4.69
C PRO A 126 11.02 6.96 6.22
N ALA A 127 12.00 6.20 6.72
CA ALA A 127 12.44 6.24 8.10
C ALA A 127 13.95 6.51 8.20
N PHE A 128 14.37 7.11 9.30
CA PHE A 128 15.75 7.46 9.61
C PHE A 128 16.11 6.95 11.00
N ARG A 129 17.40 6.81 11.31
CA ARG A 129 17.86 6.38 12.64
C ARG A 129 17.29 7.31 13.72
N GLY A 130 16.46 6.75 14.60
CA GLY A 130 15.80 7.48 15.69
C GLY A 130 14.62 8.36 15.28
N ILE A 131 14.21 8.37 14.00
CA ILE A 131 13.11 9.21 13.50
C ILE A 131 12.25 8.39 12.54
N ASP A 132 10.99 8.13 12.92
CA ASP A 132 10.00 7.47 12.08
C ASP A 132 8.59 8.06 12.25
N ARG A 133 7.64 7.48 11.51
CA ARG A 133 6.24 7.93 11.44
C ARG A 133 5.45 7.77 12.75
N THR A 134 5.96 7.05 13.74
CA THR A 134 5.30 6.88 15.04
C THR A 134 5.55 8.09 15.96
N GLN A 135 6.63 8.83 15.73
CA GLN A 135 7.03 9.96 16.57
C GLN A 135 7.00 11.30 15.82
N TYR A 136 7.13 11.27 14.49
CA TYR A 136 7.25 12.47 13.67
C TYR A 136 6.19 12.51 12.56
N PRO A 137 5.74 13.72 12.18
CA PRO A 137 4.72 13.86 11.15
C PRO A 137 5.24 13.43 9.78
N THR A 138 4.39 12.81 8.98
CA THR A 138 4.79 12.18 7.72
C THR A 138 5.36 13.16 6.70
N TRP A 139 4.84 14.40 6.66
CA TRP A 139 5.35 15.46 5.78
C TRP A 139 6.82 15.80 6.04
N LEU A 140 7.27 15.73 7.31
CA LEU A 140 8.67 16.00 7.66
C LEU A 140 9.57 14.90 7.13
N LEU A 141 9.16 13.64 7.33
CA LEU A 141 9.90 12.47 6.84
C LEU A 141 10.02 12.50 5.31
N GLN A 142 8.95 12.88 4.62
CA GLN A 142 8.97 13.04 3.17
C GLN A 142 9.94 14.14 2.73
N MET A 143 9.92 15.31 3.39
CA MET A 143 10.88 16.38 3.09
C MET A 143 12.33 15.92 3.30
N MET A 144 12.59 15.19 4.39
CA MET A 144 13.92 14.61 4.65
C MET A 144 14.34 13.65 3.54
N GLY A 145 13.47 12.70 3.15
CA GLY A 145 13.77 11.72 2.10
C GLY A 145 14.02 12.38 0.74
N GLN A 146 13.09 13.25 0.31
CA GLN A 146 13.19 13.96 -0.98
C GLN A 146 14.39 14.90 -1.06
N SER A 147 14.90 15.41 0.07
CA SER A 147 16.11 16.25 0.07
C SER A 147 17.39 15.49 -0.28
N GLY A 148 17.44 14.18 -0.05
CA GLY A 148 18.65 13.36 -0.15
C GLY A 148 19.75 13.70 0.87
N LEU A 149 19.53 14.66 1.78
CA LEU A 149 20.53 15.14 2.74
C LEU A 149 20.77 14.18 3.91
N PHE A 150 19.87 13.22 4.13
CA PHE A 150 19.85 12.33 5.30
C PHE A 150 20.13 10.86 4.92
N GLU A 151 20.74 10.62 3.77
CA GLU A 151 20.95 9.26 3.25
C GLU A 151 21.91 8.42 4.10
N ASP A 152 22.85 9.05 4.80
CA ASP A 152 23.80 8.41 5.71
C ASP A 152 23.15 7.82 6.98
N VAL A 153 22.01 8.38 7.38
CA VAL A 153 21.21 7.95 8.54
C VAL A 153 19.89 7.30 8.14
N ARG A 154 19.66 7.08 6.85
CA ARG A 154 18.47 6.43 6.34
C ARG A 154 18.36 4.98 6.83
N VAL A 155 17.16 4.58 7.22
CA VAL A 155 16.80 3.17 7.40
C VAL A 155 16.24 2.67 6.07
N ARG A 156 16.94 1.74 5.41
CA ARG A 156 16.47 1.16 4.15
C ARG A 156 15.30 0.23 4.43
N ILE A 157 14.22 0.39 3.66
CA ILE A 157 13.00 -0.40 3.79
C ILE A 157 12.70 -1.06 2.45
N ALA A 158 12.71 -2.39 2.43
CA ALA A 158 12.13 -3.15 1.33
C ALA A 158 10.61 -3.17 1.48
N THR A 159 9.90 -2.87 0.40
CA THR A 159 8.45 -2.98 0.32
C THR A 159 8.07 -3.98 -0.76
N SER A 160 7.25 -4.96 -0.41
CA SER A 160 6.54 -5.82 -1.36
C SER A 160 5.09 -5.37 -1.46
N VAL A 161 4.57 -5.25 -2.67
CA VAL A 161 3.13 -5.11 -2.94
C VAL A 161 2.70 -6.33 -3.72
N ALA A 162 1.89 -7.18 -3.10
CA ALA A 162 1.34 -8.41 -3.69
C ALA A 162 -0.17 -8.26 -3.91
N TRP A 163 -0.74 -8.88 -4.94
CA TRP A 163 -2.13 -8.68 -5.32
C TRP A 163 -2.96 -9.97 -5.33
N LEU A 164 -4.24 -9.83 -5.00
CA LEU A 164 -5.28 -10.84 -5.23
C LEU A 164 -6.45 -10.09 -5.88
N TYR A 165 -6.66 -10.30 -7.18
CA TYR A 165 -7.61 -9.50 -7.96
C TYR A 165 -7.99 -10.20 -9.26
N HIS A 166 -9.29 -10.36 -9.49
CA HIS A 166 -9.84 -11.00 -10.69
C HIS A 166 -10.62 -10.05 -11.60
N GLY A 167 -10.78 -8.79 -11.19
CA GLY A 167 -11.42 -7.75 -12.00
C GLY A 167 -10.53 -7.17 -13.09
N GLU A 168 -11.08 -6.17 -13.80
CA GLU A 168 -10.40 -5.48 -14.90
C GLU A 168 -9.44 -4.38 -14.40
N ASN A 169 -8.41 -4.09 -15.19
CA ASN A 169 -7.37 -3.11 -14.86
C ASN A 169 -6.64 -3.43 -13.53
N GLY A 170 -6.49 -2.46 -12.63
CA GLY A 170 -5.89 -2.61 -11.30
C GLY A 170 -4.36 -2.63 -11.27
N GLY A 171 -3.69 -2.24 -12.37
CA GLY A 171 -2.24 -2.28 -12.49
C GLY A 171 -1.48 -1.43 -11.45
N PHE A 172 -0.17 -1.59 -11.45
CA PHE A 172 0.77 -0.83 -10.63
C PHE A 172 1.84 -0.23 -11.53
N SER A 173 1.92 1.10 -11.56
CA SER A 173 2.99 1.80 -12.27
C SER A 173 4.09 2.23 -11.32
N TRP A 174 5.32 2.20 -11.79
CA TRP A 174 6.47 2.76 -11.08
C TRP A 174 7.48 3.39 -12.03
N TRP A 175 8.34 4.23 -11.45
CA TRP A 175 9.38 4.98 -12.14
C TRP A 175 10.72 4.77 -11.43
N PRO A 176 11.54 3.80 -11.87
CA PRO A 176 12.82 3.48 -11.23
C PRO A 176 13.81 4.65 -11.21
N ASP A 177 13.78 5.50 -12.26
CA ASP A 177 14.69 6.63 -12.44
C ASP A 177 14.06 7.97 -12.03
N GLY A 178 13.02 7.91 -11.19
CA GLY A 178 12.27 9.09 -10.74
C GLY A 178 11.14 9.51 -11.71
N PRO A 179 10.31 10.49 -11.30
CA PRO A 179 9.01 10.76 -11.93
C PRO A 179 9.09 11.29 -13.36
N ASP A 180 10.25 11.80 -13.78
CA ASP A 180 10.51 12.27 -15.14
C ASP A 180 11.15 11.17 -16.04
N GLY A 181 11.44 10.00 -15.46
CA GLY A 181 12.01 8.83 -16.15
C GLY A 181 10.95 7.96 -16.87
N PRO A 182 11.37 6.84 -17.48
CA PRO A 182 10.45 5.92 -18.13
C PRO A 182 9.50 5.26 -17.11
N ARG A 183 8.20 5.24 -17.46
CA ARG A 183 7.17 4.51 -16.71
C ARG A 183 7.29 3.03 -17.00
N LEU A 184 7.37 2.22 -15.95
CA LEU A 184 7.12 0.78 -16.00
C LEU A 184 5.73 0.50 -15.41
N VAL A 185 5.08 -0.54 -15.93
CA VAL A 185 3.72 -0.92 -15.52
C VAL A 185 3.68 -2.43 -15.37
N HIS A 186 3.09 -2.88 -14.27
CA HIS A 186 2.62 -4.23 -14.09
C HIS A 186 1.09 -4.17 -14.20
N ASP A 187 0.62 -4.28 -15.43
CA ASP A 187 -0.78 -4.36 -15.79
C ASP A 187 -1.09 -5.75 -16.34
N GLN A 188 -2.36 -6.17 -16.20
CA GLN A 188 -2.87 -7.47 -16.65
C GLN A 188 -2.38 -8.67 -15.83
N ASN A 189 -3.31 -9.56 -15.45
CA ASN A 189 -3.01 -10.78 -14.70
C ASN A 189 -2.17 -10.55 -13.43
N ILE A 190 -2.51 -9.50 -12.67
CA ILE A 190 -1.79 -9.17 -11.43
C ILE A 190 -2.09 -10.14 -10.28
N ASP A 191 -3.11 -11.00 -10.41
CA ASP A 191 -3.49 -11.96 -9.37
C ASP A 191 -2.32 -12.85 -8.96
N ASN A 192 -2.10 -12.94 -7.65
CA ASN A 192 -1.03 -13.70 -7.01
C ASN A 192 0.40 -13.36 -7.51
N THR A 193 0.62 -12.12 -7.93
CA THR A 193 1.97 -11.60 -8.23
C THR A 193 2.38 -10.56 -7.21
N ALA A 194 3.67 -10.22 -7.14
CA ALA A 194 4.18 -9.13 -6.33
C ALA A 194 5.31 -8.34 -7.00
N ILE A 195 5.44 -7.07 -6.62
CA ILE A 195 6.63 -6.25 -6.91
C ILE A 195 7.31 -5.91 -5.58
N VAL A 196 8.60 -6.21 -5.48
CA VAL A 196 9.45 -5.88 -4.34
C VAL A 196 10.44 -4.80 -4.73
N GLY A 197 10.49 -3.70 -3.99
CA GLY A 197 11.34 -2.55 -4.32
C GLY A 197 11.58 -1.62 -3.15
N ASP A 198 12.28 -0.53 -3.44
CA ASP A 198 12.50 0.59 -2.52
C ASP A 198 11.38 1.64 -2.69
N ASN A 199 10.17 1.34 -2.22
CA ASN A 199 9.02 2.23 -2.42
C ASN A 199 9.17 3.60 -1.73
N ASP A 200 10.09 3.74 -0.78
CA ASP A 200 10.39 5.02 -0.12
C ASP A 200 11.08 6.01 -1.08
N PHE A 201 11.65 5.52 -2.19
CA PHE A 201 12.34 6.33 -3.21
C PHE A 201 11.94 5.99 -4.66
N MET A 202 11.23 4.88 -4.87
CA MET A 202 10.64 4.51 -6.14
C MET A 202 9.26 5.15 -6.25
N PHE A 203 9.14 6.15 -7.13
CA PHE A 203 7.84 6.72 -7.46
C PHE A 203 6.92 5.64 -8.00
N HIS A 204 5.69 5.60 -7.50
CA HIS A 204 4.71 4.61 -7.91
C HIS A 204 3.27 5.12 -7.78
N ARG A 205 2.34 4.43 -8.43
CA ARG A 205 0.90 4.67 -8.29
C ARG A 205 0.09 3.43 -8.59
N VAL A 206 -1.15 3.44 -8.09
CA VAL A 206 -2.20 2.50 -8.48
C VAL A 206 -2.88 3.02 -9.76
N GLU A 207 -2.95 2.18 -10.79
CA GLU A 207 -3.73 2.47 -12.00
C GLU A 207 -5.23 2.37 -11.71
N GLN A 208 -6.07 2.70 -12.69
CA GLN A 208 -7.53 2.55 -12.57
C GLN A 208 -7.91 1.13 -12.12
N VAL A 209 -8.88 1.02 -11.23
CA VAL A 209 -9.47 -0.25 -10.77
C VAL A 209 -10.87 -0.35 -11.34
N GLY A 210 -11.18 -1.44 -12.03
CA GLY A 210 -12.46 -1.62 -12.72
C GLY A 210 -12.48 -1.04 -14.14
N ALA A 211 -13.57 -1.31 -14.86
CA ALA A 211 -13.77 -0.85 -16.24
C ALA A 211 -13.98 0.68 -16.33
N ASP A 212 -13.82 1.25 -17.52
CA ASP A 212 -13.90 2.71 -17.74
C ASP A 212 -15.26 3.33 -17.37
N ASP A 213 -16.34 2.57 -17.54
CA ASP A 213 -17.71 2.97 -17.21
C ASP A 213 -18.18 2.43 -15.85
N GLU A 214 -17.28 1.82 -15.08
CA GLU A 214 -17.66 1.20 -13.82
C GLU A 214 -17.97 2.26 -12.74
N PRO A 215 -19.13 2.17 -12.06
CA PRO A 215 -19.49 3.14 -11.03
C PRO A 215 -18.49 3.13 -9.88
N THR A 216 -17.97 4.31 -9.52
CA THR A 216 -17.16 4.53 -8.32
C THR A 216 -18.04 4.90 -7.13
N ALA A 217 -17.70 4.40 -5.94
CA ALA A 217 -18.36 4.79 -4.69
C ALA A 217 -18.21 6.31 -4.44
N ARG A 218 -19.26 6.93 -3.90
CA ARG A 218 -19.31 8.39 -3.64
C ARG A 218 -19.81 8.68 -2.23
N ASN A 219 -19.57 9.91 -1.79
CA ASN A 219 -20.02 10.42 -0.49
C ASN A 219 -19.48 9.62 0.71
N LEU A 220 -18.27 9.08 0.58
CA LEU A 220 -17.60 8.38 1.66
C LEU A 220 -17.14 9.38 2.72
N THR A 221 -17.20 8.96 3.98
CA THR A 221 -16.63 9.67 5.12
C THR A 221 -15.52 8.84 5.75
N LEU A 222 -14.85 9.40 6.78
CA LEU A 222 -13.88 8.62 7.55
C LEU A 222 -14.54 7.46 8.30
N GLU A 223 -15.87 7.48 8.53
CA GLU A 223 -16.63 6.43 9.22
C GLU A 223 -17.18 5.36 8.27
N SER A 224 -17.00 5.52 6.95
CA SER A 224 -17.41 4.49 6.00
C SER A 224 -16.68 3.16 6.26
N LEU A 225 -17.38 2.03 6.09
CA LEU A 225 -16.86 0.69 6.27
C LEU A 225 -17.01 -0.13 5.01
N LEU A 226 -15.98 -0.88 4.64
CA LEU A 226 -16.06 -1.91 3.60
C LEU A 226 -16.12 -3.29 4.24
N HIS A 227 -17.16 -4.06 3.95
CA HIS A 227 -17.38 -5.38 4.53
C HIS A 227 -18.25 -6.29 3.64
N PRO A 228 -18.26 -7.62 3.88
CA PRO A 228 -19.21 -8.52 3.25
C PRO A 228 -20.65 -8.05 3.39
N ALA A 229 -21.46 -8.23 2.34
CA ALA A 229 -22.89 -7.96 2.40
C ALA A 229 -23.67 -9.01 3.21
N ASP A 230 -23.14 -10.24 3.25
CA ASP A 230 -23.67 -11.37 4.02
C ASP A 230 -22.49 -12.11 4.68
N ASP A 231 -22.44 -12.08 6.02
CA ASP A 231 -21.38 -12.74 6.80
C ASP A 231 -21.35 -14.26 6.60
N SER A 232 -22.44 -14.87 6.14
CA SER A 232 -22.51 -16.30 5.82
C SER A 232 -21.98 -16.65 4.42
N ALA A 233 -21.79 -15.64 3.56
CA ALA A 233 -21.26 -15.78 2.20
C ALA A 233 -20.24 -14.68 1.88
N PRO A 234 -19.12 -14.60 2.64
CA PRO A 234 -18.23 -13.45 2.60
C PRO A 234 -17.42 -13.32 1.32
N ASP A 235 -17.39 -14.34 0.47
CA ASP A 235 -16.74 -14.36 -0.84
C ASP A 235 -17.62 -13.83 -1.98
N GLN A 236 -18.87 -13.44 -1.71
CA GLN A 236 -19.82 -12.90 -2.70
C GLN A 236 -19.75 -11.37 -2.80
N ASP A 237 -20.85 -10.68 -2.55
CA ASP A 237 -20.93 -9.22 -2.63
C ASP A 237 -20.37 -8.56 -1.37
N TRP A 238 -19.70 -7.44 -1.57
CA TRP A 238 -19.24 -6.54 -0.54
C TRP A 238 -19.96 -5.20 -0.65
N VAL A 239 -20.13 -4.55 0.48
CA VAL A 239 -20.81 -3.25 0.57
C VAL A 239 -19.92 -2.25 1.27
N ILE A 240 -20.05 -1.00 0.82
CA ILE A 240 -19.59 0.15 1.58
C ILE A 240 -20.79 0.72 2.32
N THR A 241 -20.71 0.77 3.64
CA THR A 241 -21.74 1.37 4.49
C THR A 241 -21.22 2.61 5.20
N ASP A 242 -22.10 3.57 5.49
CA ASP A 242 -21.81 4.74 6.31
C ASP A 242 -23.04 5.08 7.14
N GLU A 243 -22.89 5.23 8.46
CA GLU A 243 -23.99 5.39 9.42
C GLU A 243 -25.14 4.37 9.22
N GLY A 244 -24.79 3.12 8.87
CA GLY A 244 -25.73 2.03 8.61
C GLY A 244 -26.47 2.10 7.26
N LYS A 245 -26.13 3.05 6.38
CA LYS A 245 -26.67 3.14 5.01
C LYS A 245 -25.70 2.53 4.02
N GLU A 246 -26.21 1.70 3.12
CA GLU A 246 -25.44 1.20 1.98
C GLU A 246 -25.21 2.32 0.96
N LEU A 247 -23.94 2.64 0.69
CA LEU A 247 -23.53 3.66 -0.28
C LEU A 247 -23.14 3.03 -1.62
N TYR A 248 -22.63 1.80 -1.60
CA TYR A 248 -22.10 1.11 -2.76
C TYR A 248 -22.05 -0.39 -2.52
N ARG A 249 -22.25 -1.17 -3.58
CA ARG A 249 -22.20 -2.64 -3.57
C ARG A 249 -21.40 -3.13 -4.77
N VAL A 250 -20.55 -4.12 -4.55
CA VAL A 250 -19.63 -4.64 -5.56
C VAL A 250 -19.33 -6.12 -5.31
N PRO A 251 -19.25 -6.96 -6.36
CA PRO A 251 -18.75 -8.33 -6.22
C PRO A 251 -17.31 -8.35 -5.68
N PHE A 252 -16.98 -9.26 -4.76
CA PHE A 252 -15.64 -9.35 -4.17
C PHE A 252 -14.53 -9.56 -5.20
N GLU A 253 -14.82 -10.27 -6.29
CA GLU A 253 -13.88 -10.46 -7.41
C GLU A 253 -13.39 -9.14 -8.03
N LYS A 254 -14.20 -8.08 -7.92
CA LYS A 254 -13.90 -6.73 -8.38
C LYS A 254 -13.30 -5.83 -7.29
N VAL A 255 -13.12 -6.34 -6.09
CA VAL A 255 -12.36 -5.66 -5.03
C VAL A 255 -10.89 -6.02 -5.20
N ARG A 256 -10.08 -5.03 -5.53
CA ARG A 256 -8.64 -5.22 -5.65
C ARG A 256 -8.01 -5.28 -4.26
N VAL A 257 -7.54 -6.47 -3.89
CA VAL A 257 -6.77 -6.68 -2.67
C VAL A 257 -5.29 -6.49 -2.99
N SER A 258 -4.60 -5.63 -2.22
CA SER A 258 -3.14 -5.56 -2.22
C SER A 258 -2.59 -5.76 -0.81
N ILE A 259 -1.72 -6.74 -0.63
CA ILE A 259 -0.96 -6.97 0.59
C ILE A 259 0.36 -6.23 0.48
N SER A 260 0.60 -5.29 1.39
CA SER A 260 1.87 -4.60 1.52
C SER A 260 2.64 -5.18 2.68
N TRP A 261 3.85 -5.64 2.39
CA TRP A 261 4.79 -6.16 3.37
C TRP A 261 6.03 -5.27 3.39
N LYS A 262 6.55 -4.95 4.59
CA LYS A 262 7.77 -4.14 4.73
C LYS A 262 8.78 -4.78 5.67
N ALA A 263 10.04 -4.65 5.29
CA ALA A 263 11.18 -5.07 6.10
C ALA A 263 12.28 -4.02 6.13
N ARG A 264 12.90 -3.85 7.29
CA ARG A 264 14.16 -3.10 7.43
C ARG A 264 15.28 -3.96 6.89
N VAL A 265 16.16 -3.39 6.06
CA VAL A 265 17.25 -4.14 5.41
C VAL A 265 18.60 -3.53 5.73
N PHE A 266 19.56 -4.39 6.02
CA PHE A 266 20.91 -4.00 6.41
C PHE A 266 21.94 -4.81 5.61
N SER A 267 23.03 -4.14 5.24
CA SER A 267 24.12 -4.77 4.48
C SER A 267 24.83 -5.83 5.32
N ASN A 268 24.84 -5.68 6.65
CA ASN A 268 25.47 -6.60 7.59
C ASN A 268 24.87 -6.44 9.01
N PRO A 269 25.17 -7.36 9.96
CA PRO A 269 24.70 -7.28 11.34
C PRO A 269 25.24 -6.11 12.16
N GLU A 270 26.34 -5.47 11.74
CA GLU A 270 26.89 -4.29 12.44
C GLU A 270 26.05 -3.05 12.16
N GLU A 271 25.61 -2.85 10.91
CA GLU A 271 24.72 -1.75 10.52
C GLU A 271 23.35 -1.81 11.21
N GLN A 272 22.91 -3.02 11.59
CA GLN A 272 21.67 -3.24 12.32
C GLN A 272 21.72 -2.73 13.78
N ARG A 273 22.91 -2.76 14.41
CA ARG A 273 23.09 -2.40 15.82
C ARG A 273 23.04 -0.89 16.03
#